data_AF-A0A8J8JZS4-F1
#
_entry.id   AF-A0A8J8JZS4-F1
#
_cell.length_a   1.000
_cell.length_b   1.000
_cell.length_c   1.000
_cell.angle_alpha   90.00
_cell.angle_beta   90.00
_cell.angle_gamma   90.00
#
_symmetry.space_group_name_H-M   'P 1'
#
loop_
_entity.id
_entity.type
_entity.pdbx_description
1 polymer ?
#
loop_
_entity_poly.entity_id
_entity_poly.type
_entity_poly.pdbx_seq_one_letter_code
_entity_poly.pdbx_strand_id
1 'polypeptide(L)'
;MGCEKAQGYGIARPMPASEVSDWLTNYIPNEQWIAYGNKTYNIKEKKIMLFRLATNYWFNKFENALLATPDSIGNWPIIKHTKCHHGAWIMRERNQQLFDESWLDKLDQIHNLMHQLAHDLMNKYQAGDVSVARDGLSELRIIFEKMNMVLEQFE
;
A
#
# COMPACT_ATOMS: atom_id res chain seq x y z
N MET A 1 -14.23 3.31 -10.12
CA MET A 1 -13.04 4.14 -10.37
C MET A 1 -13.23 4.79 -11.72
N GLY A 2 -13.72 6.04 -11.77
CA GLY A 2 -13.94 6.79 -13.01
C GLY A 2 -12.73 7.66 -13.29
N CYS A 3 -11.76 7.14 -14.06
CA CYS A 3 -10.67 7.97 -14.53
C CYS A 3 -11.18 8.84 -15.69
N GLU A 4 -11.25 10.15 -15.51
CA GLU A 4 -11.59 11.08 -16.59
C GLU A 4 -10.38 11.49 -17.43
N LYS A 5 -9.18 11.05 -17.01
CA LYS A 5 -7.89 11.45 -17.60
C LYS A 5 -7.27 10.38 -18.50
N ALA A 6 -7.83 9.18 -18.55
CA ALA A 6 -7.33 8.06 -19.36
C ALA A 6 -8.48 7.13 -19.78
N GLN A 7 -8.33 6.46 -20.92
CA GLN A 7 -9.38 5.66 -21.59
C GLN A 7 -9.09 4.15 -21.53
N GLY A 8 -10.13 3.33 -21.61
CA GLY A 8 -10.04 1.87 -21.71
C GLY A 8 -10.64 1.13 -20.51
N TYR A 9 -11.27 -0.03 -20.74
CA TYR A 9 -12.12 -0.74 -19.77
C TYR A 9 -11.49 -1.03 -18.39
N GLY A 10 -10.16 -1.01 -18.28
CA GLY A 10 -9.47 -1.14 -17.00
C GLY A 10 -9.50 0.10 -16.09
N ILE A 11 -9.77 1.28 -16.66
CA ILE A 11 -9.65 2.59 -15.98
C ILE A 11 -10.82 3.55 -16.26
N ALA A 12 -11.51 3.40 -17.39
CA ALA A 12 -12.70 4.18 -17.77
C ALA A 12 -13.57 3.42 -18.78
N ARG A 13 -14.83 3.84 -18.95
CA ARG A 13 -15.61 3.38 -20.11
C ARG A 13 -14.89 3.85 -21.39
N PRO A 14 -14.80 3.01 -22.44
CA PRO A 14 -14.22 3.46 -23.68
C PRO A 14 -15.05 4.58 -24.29
N MET A 15 -14.35 5.60 -24.77
CA MET A 15 -14.88 6.62 -25.65
C MET A 15 -15.54 5.99 -26.89
N PRO A 16 -16.70 6.50 -27.33
CA PRO A 16 -17.30 6.13 -28.62
C PRO A 16 -16.33 6.39 -29.79
N ALA A 17 -16.33 5.50 -30.79
CA ALA A 17 -15.41 5.61 -31.93
C ALA A 17 -15.51 6.96 -32.66
N SER A 18 -16.70 7.57 -32.71
CA SER A 18 -16.96 8.87 -33.30
C SER A 18 -16.24 10.02 -32.60
N GLU A 19 -15.93 9.89 -31.31
CA GLU A 19 -15.31 10.95 -30.50
C GLU A 19 -13.76 10.88 -30.52
N VAL A 20 -13.19 9.76 -30.99
CA VAL A 20 -11.73 9.52 -30.94
C VAL A 20 -10.94 10.55 -31.75
N SER A 21 -11.43 10.93 -32.93
CA SER A 21 -10.73 11.91 -33.80
C SER A 21 -10.61 13.27 -33.13
N ASP A 22 -11.71 13.77 -32.56
CA ASP A 22 -11.75 15.04 -31.87
C ASP A 22 -10.91 14.98 -30.58
N TRP A 23 -10.98 13.87 -29.85
CA TRP A 23 -10.16 13.66 -28.67
C TRP A 23 -8.66 13.68 -29.00
N LEU A 24 -8.20 12.99 -30.04
CA LEU A 24 -6.79 12.97 -30.44
C LEU A 24 -6.26 14.35 -30.78
N THR A 25 -7.09 15.20 -31.42
CA THR A 25 -6.68 16.54 -31.83
C THR A 25 -6.60 17.50 -30.65
N ASN A 26 -7.46 17.30 -29.64
CA ASN A 26 -7.55 18.19 -28.47
C ASN A 26 -6.91 17.61 -27.19
N TYR A 27 -6.31 16.42 -27.27
CA TYR A 27 -5.75 15.75 -26.10
C TYR A 27 -4.58 16.55 -25.54
N ILE A 28 -4.71 16.97 -24.28
CA ILE A 28 -3.62 17.55 -23.51
C ILE A 28 -3.22 16.51 -22.46
N PRO A 29 -1.99 15.98 -22.53
CA PRO A 29 -1.50 15.03 -21.55
C PRO A 29 -1.44 15.68 -20.16
N ASN A 30 -1.59 14.86 -19.13
CA ASN A 30 -1.37 15.34 -17.78
C ASN A 30 0.13 15.62 -17.59
N GLU A 31 0.48 16.91 -17.43
CA GLU A 31 1.86 17.36 -17.26
C GLU A 31 2.57 16.69 -16.08
N GLN A 32 1.85 16.34 -15.01
CA GLN A 32 2.42 15.60 -13.89
C GLN A 32 2.82 14.17 -14.29
N TRP A 33 2.07 13.54 -15.19
CA TRP A 33 2.38 12.19 -15.70
C TRP A 33 3.58 12.23 -16.63
N ILE A 34 3.70 13.25 -17.48
CA ILE A 34 4.90 13.46 -18.31
C ILE A 34 6.11 13.69 -17.41
N ALA A 35 6.01 14.63 -16.47
CA ALA A 35 7.09 14.94 -15.55
C ALA A 35 7.53 13.70 -14.75
N TYR A 36 6.58 12.88 -14.30
CA TYR A 36 6.86 11.62 -13.61
C TYR A 36 7.46 10.55 -14.54
N GLY A 37 6.93 10.39 -15.76
CA GLY A 37 7.41 9.42 -16.75
C GLY A 37 8.84 9.71 -17.24
N ASN A 38 9.25 10.97 -17.21
CA ASN A 38 10.61 11.39 -17.52
C ASN A 38 11.61 11.15 -16.37
N LYS A 39 11.16 10.78 -15.17
CA LYS A 39 12.06 10.41 -14.08
C LYS A 39 12.63 9.02 -14.34
N THR A 40 13.96 8.92 -14.24
CA THR A 40 14.63 7.62 -14.28
C THR A 40 14.75 7.10 -12.86
N TYR A 41 14.14 5.94 -12.62
CA TYR A 41 14.29 5.21 -11.36
C TYR A 41 15.11 3.95 -11.57
N ASN A 42 16.03 3.69 -10.65
CA ASN A 42 16.74 2.43 -10.58
C ASN A 42 15.81 1.30 -10.11
N ILE A 43 16.28 0.05 -10.20
CA ILE A 43 15.45 -1.13 -9.89
C ILE A 43 15.04 -1.16 -8.41
N LYS A 44 15.91 -0.73 -7.50
CA LYS A 44 15.64 -0.68 -6.05
C LYS A 44 14.56 0.34 -5.75
N GLU A 45 14.71 1.57 -6.25
CA GLU A 45 13.71 2.65 -6.10
C GLU A 45 12.32 2.18 -6.54
N LYS A 46 12.19 1.61 -7.75
CA LYS A 46 10.90 1.12 -8.27
C LYS A 46 10.26 0.07 -7.35
N LYS A 47 11.06 -0.87 -6.84
CA LYS A 47 10.57 -1.94 -5.94
C LYS A 47 10.15 -1.38 -4.59
N ILE A 48 10.90 -0.42 -4.04
CA ILE A 48 10.59 0.25 -2.78
C ILE A 48 9.32 1.11 -2.90
N MET A 49 9.14 1.82 -4.01
CA MET A 49 7.92 2.60 -4.28
C MET A 49 6.67 1.70 -4.29
N LEU A 50 6.73 0.55 -4.98
CA LEU A 50 5.62 -0.41 -5.00
C LEU A 50 5.36 -1.01 -3.61
N PHE A 51 6.42 -1.35 -2.88
CA PHE A 51 6.30 -1.87 -1.52
C PHE A 51 5.65 -0.84 -0.59
N ARG A 52 6.09 0.42 -0.63
CA ARG A 52 5.49 1.53 0.12
C ARG A 52 4.02 1.71 -0.22
N LEU A 53 3.65 1.70 -1.49
CA LEU A 53 2.25 1.80 -1.91
C LEU A 53 1.40 0.69 -1.28
N ALA A 54 1.90 -0.56 -1.32
CA ALA A 54 1.24 -1.70 -0.69
C ALA A 54 1.13 -1.55 0.84
N THR A 55 2.17 -1.03 1.50
CA THR A 55 2.16 -0.78 2.96
C THR A 55 1.13 0.27 3.35
N ASN A 56 1.10 1.40 2.64
CA ASN A 56 0.12 2.46 2.85
C ASN A 56 -1.31 1.94 2.66
N TYR A 57 -1.55 1.20 1.57
CA TYR A 57 -2.85 0.59 1.32
C TYR A 57 -3.26 -0.37 2.44
N TRP A 58 -2.35 -1.24 2.89
CA TRP A 58 -2.62 -2.19 3.97
C TRP A 58 -2.95 -1.47 5.28
N PHE A 59 -2.15 -0.47 5.67
CA PHE A 59 -2.34 0.30 6.90
C PHE A 59 -3.67 1.04 6.88
N ASN A 60 -3.96 1.78 5.80
CA ASN A 60 -5.21 2.52 5.66
C ASN A 60 -6.42 1.57 5.68
N LYS A 61 -6.31 0.39 5.07
CA LYS A 61 -7.38 -0.62 5.11
C LYS A 61 -7.59 -1.14 6.53
N PHE A 62 -6.53 -1.39 7.28
CA PHE A 62 -6.62 -1.83 8.68
C PHE A 62 -7.26 -0.74 9.56
N GLU A 63 -6.74 0.48 9.46
CA GLU A 63 -7.22 1.63 10.23
C GLU A 63 -8.70 1.90 9.97
N ASN A 64 -9.13 1.90 8.71
CA ASN A 64 -10.54 2.06 8.36
C ASN A 64 -11.42 0.94 8.95
N ALA A 65 -10.96 -0.31 8.96
CA ALA A 65 -11.70 -1.42 9.57
C ALA A 65 -11.80 -1.27 11.09
N LEU A 66 -10.72 -0.82 11.75
CA LEU A 66 -10.68 -0.60 13.20
C LEU A 66 -11.56 0.59 13.64
N LEU A 67 -11.66 1.62 12.81
CA LEU A 67 -12.46 2.82 13.10
C LEU A 67 -13.93 2.69 12.69
N ALA A 68 -14.26 1.75 11.80
CA ALA A 68 -15.64 1.44 11.44
C ALA A 68 -16.48 1.02 12.66
N THR A 69 -17.80 1.18 12.57
CA THR A 69 -18.72 0.59 13.56
C THR A 69 -18.83 -0.91 13.30
N PRO A 70 -19.13 -1.74 14.33
CA PRO A 70 -19.25 -3.19 14.17
C PRO A 70 -20.19 -3.61 13.02
N ASP A 71 -21.27 -2.85 12.81
CA ASP A 71 -22.27 -3.11 11.77
C ASP A 71 -21.83 -2.68 10.36
N SER A 72 -20.78 -1.88 10.23
CA SER A 72 -20.28 -1.33 8.97
C SER A 72 -18.86 -1.78 8.62
N ILE A 73 -18.33 -2.80 9.30
CA ILE A 73 -16.99 -3.32 9.04
C ILE A 73 -16.93 -3.92 7.65
N GLY A 74 -16.05 -3.36 6.82
CA GLY A 74 -15.59 -4.01 5.59
C GLY A 74 -14.63 -5.17 5.88
N ASN A 75 -13.98 -5.71 4.85
CA ASN A 75 -13.01 -6.78 5.07
C ASN A 75 -11.71 -6.25 5.71
N TRP A 76 -11.27 -6.89 6.80
CA TRP A 76 -9.92 -6.73 7.32
C TRP A 76 -8.87 -7.05 6.24
N PRO A 77 -7.68 -6.41 6.28
CA PRO A 77 -6.58 -6.83 5.43
C PRO A 77 -6.03 -8.19 5.87
N ILE A 78 -5.16 -8.80 5.06
CA ILE A 78 -4.52 -10.06 5.43
C ILE A 78 -3.61 -9.81 6.64
N ILE A 79 -3.96 -10.38 7.80
CA ILE A 79 -3.26 -10.16 9.07
C ILE A 79 -2.05 -11.09 9.25
N LYS A 80 -2.07 -12.28 8.66
CA LYS A 80 -0.93 -13.20 8.79
C LYS A 80 0.24 -12.70 7.94
N HIS A 81 1.32 -12.24 8.58
CA HIS A 81 2.49 -11.64 7.91
C HIS A 81 3.13 -12.56 6.86
N THR A 82 3.15 -13.89 7.07
CA THR A 82 3.69 -14.84 6.09
C THR A 82 2.80 -15.07 4.86
N LYS A 83 1.55 -14.60 4.90
CA LYS A 83 0.58 -14.75 3.81
C LYS A 83 0.25 -13.43 3.12
N CYS A 84 0.76 -12.30 3.60
CA CYS A 84 0.53 -11.00 2.98
C CYS A 84 1.50 -10.78 1.81
N HIS A 85 1.21 -9.78 0.98
CA HIS A 85 2.06 -9.42 -0.15
C HIS A 85 3.47 -9.00 0.27
N HIS A 86 3.61 -8.34 1.43
CA HIS A 86 4.89 -7.90 1.97
C HIS A 86 5.80 -9.05 2.35
N GLY A 87 5.31 -10.06 3.08
CA GLY A 87 6.10 -11.25 3.42
C GLY A 87 6.59 -12.00 2.19
N ALA A 88 5.72 -12.16 1.18
CA ALA A 88 6.10 -12.76 -0.10
C ALA A 88 7.11 -11.90 -0.89
N TRP A 89 7.03 -10.57 -0.78
CA TRP A 89 7.98 -9.65 -1.38
C TRP A 89 9.35 -9.76 -0.70
N ILE A 90 9.43 -9.72 0.62
CA ILE A 90 10.69 -9.81 1.38
C ILE A 90 11.43 -11.11 1.03
N MET A 91 10.72 -12.24 1.04
CA MET A 91 11.29 -13.53 0.65
C MET A 91 11.82 -13.54 -0.79
N ARG A 92 11.12 -12.88 -1.72
CA ARG A 92 11.56 -12.76 -3.11
C ARG A 92 12.82 -11.89 -3.22
N GLU A 93 12.87 -10.78 -2.51
CA GLU A 93 14.02 -9.88 -2.56
C GLU A 93 15.27 -10.48 -1.90
N ARG A 94 15.10 -11.27 -0.84
CA ARG A 94 16.19 -12.11 -0.28
C ARG A 94 16.79 -13.03 -1.36
N ASN A 95 15.94 -13.74 -2.11
CA ASN A 95 16.39 -14.64 -3.18
C ASN A 95 17.07 -13.91 -4.35
N GLN A 96 16.69 -12.66 -4.62
CA GLN A 96 17.26 -11.86 -5.70
C GLN A 96 18.58 -11.18 -5.30
N GLN A 97 18.91 -11.15 -4.01
CA GLN A 97 20.14 -10.54 -3.47
C GLN A 97 20.33 -9.08 -3.92
N LEU A 98 19.22 -8.40 -4.23
CA LEU A 98 19.26 -7.01 -4.70
C LEU A 98 19.47 -6.06 -3.53
N PHE A 99 18.91 -6.37 -2.37
CA PHE A 99 19.02 -5.59 -1.15
C PHE A 99 19.99 -6.23 -0.17
N ASP A 100 20.56 -5.42 0.72
CA ASP A 100 21.39 -5.91 1.81
C ASP A 100 20.55 -6.77 2.77
N GLU A 101 21.11 -7.90 3.22
CA GLU A 101 20.39 -8.85 4.07
C GLU A 101 20.05 -8.25 5.44
N SER A 102 20.96 -7.47 6.02
CA SER A 102 20.72 -6.83 7.32
C SER A 102 19.61 -5.78 7.24
N TRP A 103 19.49 -5.11 6.09
CA TRP A 103 18.36 -4.23 5.82
C TRP A 103 17.05 -5.00 5.65
N LEU A 104 17.04 -6.12 4.92
CA LEU A 104 15.86 -6.97 4.76
C LEU A 104 15.41 -7.54 6.12
N ASP A 105 16.34 -7.93 6.98
CA ASP A 105 16.06 -8.39 8.35
C ASP A 105 15.38 -7.30 9.19
N LYS A 106 15.91 -6.08 9.16
CA LYS A 106 15.31 -4.94 9.86
C LYS A 106 13.89 -4.66 9.36
N LEU A 107 13.68 -4.71 8.05
CA LEU A 107 12.37 -4.51 7.44
C LEU A 107 11.38 -5.60 7.86
N ASP A 108 11.80 -6.86 7.82
CA ASP A 108 10.98 -8.03 8.18
C ASP A 108 10.60 -8.01 9.67
N GLN A 109 11.52 -7.62 10.55
CA GLN A 109 11.25 -7.45 11.98
C GLN A 109 10.17 -6.40 12.25
N ILE A 110 10.29 -5.20 11.66
CA ILE A 110 9.30 -4.13 11.84
C ILE A 110 7.95 -4.54 11.24
N HIS A 111 7.97 -5.16 10.07
CA HIS A 111 6.78 -5.69 9.41
C HIS A 111 6.06 -6.74 10.28
N ASN A 112 6.80 -7.67 10.90
CA ASN A 112 6.22 -8.67 11.80
C ASN A 112 5.62 -8.01 13.06
N LEU A 113 6.29 -7.02 13.66
CA LEU A 113 5.76 -6.26 14.80
C LEU A 113 4.44 -5.55 14.45
N MET A 114 4.37 -4.93 13.27
CA MET A 114 3.14 -4.29 12.78
C MET A 114 1.99 -5.31 12.70
N HIS A 115 2.25 -6.50 12.16
CA HIS A 115 1.25 -7.56 12.03
C HIS A 115 0.83 -8.17 13.37
N GLN A 116 1.76 -8.33 14.32
CA GLN A 116 1.46 -8.81 15.67
C GLN A 116 0.51 -7.86 16.39
N LEU A 117 0.86 -6.57 16.44
CA LEU A 117 0.00 -5.56 17.07
C LEU A 117 -1.35 -5.47 16.36
N ALA A 118 -1.37 -5.44 15.02
CA ALA A 118 -2.62 -5.42 14.27
C ALA A 118 -3.52 -6.64 14.55
N HIS A 119 -2.92 -7.82 14.72
CA HIS A 119 -3.67 -9.01 15.12
C HIS A 119 -4.30 -8.86 16.50
N ASP A 120 -3.55 -8.35 17.47
CA ASP A 120 -4.04 -8.13 18.83
C ASP A 120 -5.16 -7.09 18.88
N LEU A 121 -5.03 -5.99 18.13
CA LEU A 121 -6.08 -4.98 18.03
C LEU A 121 -7.34 -5.53 17.35
N MET A 122 -7.18 -6.32 16.28
CA MET A 122 -8.30 -6.98 15.61
C MET A 122 -9.03 -7.94 16.57
N ASN A 123 -8.30 -8.75 17.35
CA ASN A 123 -8.89 -9.69 18.29
C ASN A 123 -9.68 -8.96 19.40
N LYS A 124 -9.10 -7.89 19.97
CA LYS A 124 -9.81 -7.04 20.97
C LYS A 124 -11.07 -6.42 20.38
N TYR A 125 -10.99 -5.91 19.16
CA TYR A 125 -12.14 -5.35 18.47
C TYR A 125 -13.25 -6.41 18.31
N GLN A 126 -12.90 -7.60 17.85
CA GLN A 126 -13.85 -8.70 17.63
C GLN A 126 -14.44 -9.27 18.93
N ALA A 127 -13.73 -9.12 20.05
CA ALA A 127 -14.23 -9.48 21.38
C ALA A 127 -15.22 -8.45 21.95
N GLY A 128 -15.41 -7.30 21.29
CA GLY A 128 -16.28 -6.21 21.75
C GLY A 128 -15.55 -5.11 22.51
N ASP A 129 -14.24 -5.26 22.77
CA ASP A 129 -13.39 -4.27 23.45
C ASP A 129 -12.95 -3.15 22.48
N VAL A 130 -13.91 -2.56 21.76
CA VAL A 130 -13.68 -1.63 20.66
C VAL A 130 -12.87 -0.40 21.09
N SER A 131 -13.13 0.15 22.29
CA SER A 131 -12.36 1.29 22.80
C SER A 131 -10.88 0.92 22.96
N VAL A 132 -10.61 -0.20 23.64
CA VAL A 132 -9.24 -0.67 23.91
C VAL A 132 -8.50 -0.97 22.60
N ALA A 133 -9.19 -1.54 21.61
CA ALA A 133 -8.63 -1.79 20.29
C ALA A 133 -8.23 -0.48 19.58
N ARG A 134 -9.06 0.56 19.69
CA ARG A 134 -8.80 1.87 19.06
C ARG A 134 -7.71 2.66 19.77
N ASP A 135 -7.58 2.54 21.09
CA ASP A 135 -6.51 3.19 21.85
C ASP A 135 -5.12 2.74 21.39
N GLY A 136 -4.98 1.48 20.97
CA GLY A 136 -3.75 0.92 20.42
C GLY A 136 -3.39 1.37 19.00
N LEU A 137 -4.27 2.11 18.30
CA LEU A 137 -4.01 2.58 16.93
C LEU A 137 -2.79 3.52 16.86
N SER A 138 -2.58 4.33 17.89
CA SER A 138 -1.44 5.26 17.97
C SER A 138 -0.10 4.52 17.93
N GLU A 139 0.01 3.39 18.64
CA GLU A 139 1.19 2.53 18.64
C GLU A 139 1.39 1.86 17.27
N LEU A 140 0.30 1.37 16.65
CA LEU A 140 0.38 0.79 15.30
C LEU A 140 0.87 1.81 14.28
N ARG A 141 0.42 3.07 14.38
CA ARG A 141 0.88 4.16 13.52
C ARG A 141 2.39 4.43 13.71
N ILE A 142 2.89 4.39 14.94
CA ILE A 142 4.34 4.52 15.21
C ILE A 142 5.14 3.40 14.52
N ILE A 143 4.67 2.16 14.56
CA ILE A 143 5.36 1.04 13.88
C ILE A 143 5.32 1.21 12.36
N PHE A 144 4.18 1.64 11.81
CA PHE A 144 4.03 1.95 10.39
C PHE A 144 5.00 3.06 9.93
N GLU A 145 5.13 4.14 10.69
CA GLU A 145 6.10 5.20 10.37
C GLU A 145 7.54 4.69 10.45
N LYS A 146 7.89 3.87 11.45
CA LYS A 146 9.22 3.22 11.52
C LYS A 146 9.49 2.38 10.27
N MET A 147 8.49 1.69 9.74
CA MET A 147 8.61 0.91 8.51
C MET A 147 8.88 1.83 7.32
N ASN A 148 8.16 2.95 7.19
CA ASN A 148 8.39 3.94 6.12
C ASN A 148 9.79 4.57 6.18
N MET A 149 10.26 4.93 7.38
CA MET A 149 11.62 5.45 7.59
C MET A 149 12.71 4.47 7.12
N VAL A 150 12.49 3.16 7.26
CA VAL A 150 13.43 2.14 6.75
C VAL A 150 13.44 2.09 5.22
N LEU A 151 12.37 2.51 4.56
CA LEU A 151 12.28 2.56 3.09
C LEU A 151 12.91 3.84 2.51
N GLU A 152 12.93 4.94 3.26
CA GLU A 152 13.45 6.26 2.80
C GLU A 152 14.92 6.24 2.37
N GLN A 153 15.72 5.27 2.83
CA GLN A 153 17.11 5.14 2.41
C GLN A 153 17.32 4.81 0.91
N PHE A 154 16.23 4.54 0.18
CA PHE A 154 16.22 4.24 -1.26
C PHE A 154 15.46 5.29 -2.08
N GLU A 155 15.23 6.48 -1.51
CA GLU A 155 14.75 7.68 -2.22
C GLU A 155 15.89 8.60 -2.63
#